data_AF-A0A7X0MNP5-F1
#
_entry.id   AF-A0A7X0MNP5-F1
#
_cell.length_a   1.000
_cell.length_b   1.000
_cell.length_c   1.000
_cell.angle_alpha   90.00
_cell.angle_beta   90.00
_cell.angle_gamma   90.00
#
_symmetry.space_group_name_H-M   'P 1'
#
loop_
_entity.id
_entity.type
_entity.pdbx_description
1 polymer ?
#
loop_
_entity_poly.entity_id
_entity_poly.type
_entity_poly.pdbx_seq_one_letter_code
_entity_poly.pdbx_strand_id
1 'polypeptide(L)'
;MIRHRLCAVALALAAGVPAAQATTTATTIGTYGARFRYPAGREGALPMTGGAALRVRSLLAIRKPMRFGDYVWNDLGVPATGTVRVRVDLPRQTVSVFRDGHEIGTAVILYGTDHKPTPTGTFPILMRARQHQSSLYDAEMPYMLRLTNDGVAIHASSVRRGSATHGCIGVPLSFAQLLFDQVARGDLVTIVGT
;
A
#
# COMPACT_ATOMS: atom_id res chain seq x y z
N MET A 1 60.48 19.85 47.13
CA MET A 1 59.25 20.47 47.68
C MET A 1 58.76 21.56 46.73
N ILE A 2 57.86 21.24 45.81
CA ILE A 2 57.23 22.21 44.90
C ILE A 2 55.74 21.88 44.86
N ARG A 3 54.92 22.82 45.34
CA ARG A 3 53.47 22.77 45.37
C ARG A 3 52.93 23.29 44.04
N HIS A 4 52.23 22.47 43.26
CA HIS A 4 51.46 22.93 42.11
C HIS A 4 49.98 22.57 42.25
N ARG A 5 49.27 23.59 42.74
CA ARG A 5 47.91 24.07 42.42
C ARG A 5 46.96 23.07 41.75
N LEU A 6 45.88 22.77 42.50
CA LEU A 6 44.62 22.27 41.99
C LEU A 6 44.12 23.13 40.82
N CYS A 7 43.74 22.47 39.74
CA CYS A 7 42.82 23.04 38.75
C CYS A 7 41.61 22.09 38.68
N ALA A 8 40.52 22.50 39.30
CA ALA A 8 39.24 21.79 39.25
C ALA A 8 38.64 22.02 37.85
N VAL A 9 38.61 20.98 37.03
CA VAL A 9 37.83 20.98 35.79
C VAL A 9 36.43 20.53 36.14
N ALA A 10 35.51 21.49 36.20
CA ALA A 10 34.08 21.23 36.26
C ALA A 10 33.63 20.61 34.93
N LEU A 11 33.39 19.31 34.91
CA LEU A 11 32.74 18.65 33.77
C LEU A 11 31.23 18.92 33.90
N ALA A 12 30.75 19.95 33.20
CA ALA A 12 29.34 20.22 33.07
C ALA A 12 28.65 19.04 32.36
N LEU A 13 27.70 18.41 33.07
CA LEU A 13 26.73 17.48 32.49
C LEU A 13 25.91 18.24 31.44
N ALA A 14 26.23 18.05 30.16
CA ALA A 14 25.34 18.46 29.08
C ALA A 14 24.08 17.60 29.17
N ALA A 15 22.99 18.20 29.67
CA ALA A 15 21.66 17.62 29.63
C ALA A 15 21.32 17.33 28.17
N GLY A 16 21.29 16.04 27.80
CA GLY A 16 20.78 15.60 26.52
C GLY A 16 19.36 16.11 26.36
N VAL A 17 19.15 16.94 25.35
CA VAL A 17 17.83 17.28 24.82
C VAL A 17 17.06 15.97 24.62
N PRO A 18 15.88 15.78 25.22
CA PRO A 18 15.07 14.62 24.89
C PRO A 18 14.72 14.74 23.42
N ALA A 19 15.21 13.77 22.63
CA ALA A 19 14.79 13.61 21.25
C ALA A 19 13.26 13.64 21.23
N ALA A 20 12.70 14.64 20.54
CA ALA A 20 11.28 14.77 20.35
C ALA A 20 10.78 13.43 19.82
N GLN A 21 10.08 12.69 20.67
CA GLN A 21 9.45 11.44 20.32
C GLN A 21 8.53 11.78 19.16
N ALA A 22 8.88 11.30 17.97
CA ALA A 22 8.04 11.42 16.80
C ALA A 22 6.71 10.77 17.17
N THR A 23 5.71 11.64 17.42
CA THR A 23 4.33 11.26 17.64
C THR A 23 3.90 10.47 16.43
N THR A 24 4.02 9.15 16.53
CA THR A 24 3.49 8.22 15.56
C THR A 24 1.99 8.30 15.75
N THR A 25 1.32 9.08 14.90
CA THR A 25 -0.14 9.07 14.81
C THR A 25 -0.51 7.70 14.24
N ALA A 26 -0.56 6.72 15.13
CA ALA A 26 -1.03 5.38 14.89
C ALA A 26 -2.54 5.44 14.67
N THR A 27 -2.95 5.81 13.46
CA THR A 27 -4.31 5.59 13.02
C THR A 27 -4.41 4.14 12.56
N THR A 28 -4.79 3.29 13.51
CA THR A 28 -5.60 2.09 13.31
C THR A 28 -4.86 0.86 12.74
N ILE A 29 -4.47 -0.04 13.65
CA ILE A 29 -4.51 -1.50 13.38
C ILE A 29 -5.87 -1.79 12.75
N GLY A 30 -5.85 -2.34 11.53
CA GLY A 30 -7.00 -2.46 10.62
C GLY A 30 -8.35 -2.54 11.32
N THR A 31 -9.21 -1.56 11.07
CA THR A 31 -10.63 -1.71 11.38
C THR A 31 -11.08 -2.95 10.62
N TYR A 32 -11.51 -3.99 11.33
CA TYR A 32 -12.23 -5.10 10.73
C TYR A 32 -13.53 -4.55 10.17
N GLY A 33 -13.48 -3.95 8.98
CA GLY A 33 -14.62 -3.31 8.36
C GLY A 33 -15.73 -4.34 8.22
N ALA A 34 -16.97 -3.98 8.57
CA ALA A 34 -18.11 -4.82 8.21
C ALA A 34 -18.05 -5.14 6.70
N ARG A 35 -18.64 -6.24 6.25
CA ARG A 35 -18.66 -6.61 4.83
C ARG A 35 -20.09 -6.76 4.33
N PHE A 36 -20.31 -6.36 3.09
CA PHE A 36 -21.55 -6.64 2.36
C PHE A 36 -21.35 -7.92 1.56
N ARG A 37 -22.25 -8.90 1.71
CA ARG A 37 -22.21 -10.16 0.95
C ARG A 37 -23.33 -10.16 -0.08
N TYR A 38 -22.99 -10.54 -1.30
CA TYR A 38 -23.97 -10.82 -2.33
C TYR A 38 -24.61 -12.19 -2.07
N PRO A 39 -25.92 -12.36 -2.33
CA PRO A 39 -26.55 -13.68 -2.35
C PRO A 39 -25.89 -14.57 -3.40
N ALA A 40 -25.83 -15.88 -3.13
CA ALA A 40 -25.32 -16.85 -4.11
C ALA A 40 -26.11 -16.78 -5.43
N GLY A 41 -25.40 -16.77 -6.55
CA GLY A 41 -26.00 -16.63 -7.89
C GLY A 41 -26.43 -15.19 -8.24
N ARG A 42 -26.22 -14.23 -7.34
CA ARG A 42 -26.44 -12.78 -7.57
C ARG A 42 -25.18 -11.98 -7.25
N GLU A 43 -24.02 -12.59 -7.51
CA GLU A 43 -22.73 -11.93 -7.32
C GLU A 43 -22.62 -10.67 -8.19
N GLY A 44 -21.94 -9.64 -7.66
CA GLY A 44 -21.58 -8.48 -8.45
C GLY A 44 -20.60 -8.83 -9.56
N ALA A 45 -20.47 -7.94 -10.55
CA ALA A 45 -19.46 -8.06 -11.59
C ALA A 45 -18.64 -6.77 -11.62
N LEU A 46 -17.33 -6.88 -11.41
CA LEU A 46 -16.40 -5.76 -11.57
C LEU A 46 -15.70 -5.89 -12.93
N PRO A 47 -15.83 -4.87 -13.81
CA PRO A 47 -15.17 -4.91 -15.10
C PRO A 47 -13.65 -4.90 -14.90
N MET A 48 -12.96 -5.79 -15.64
CA MET A 48 -11.51 -5.89 -15.68
C MET A 48 -11.04 -5.51 -17.09
N THR A 49 -9.98 -4.72 -17.21
CA THR A 49 -9.43 -4.35 -18.52
C THR A 49 -8.92 -5.58 -19.26
N GLY A 50 -9.38 -5.81 -20.49
CA GLY A 50 -8.86 -6.88 -21.35
C GLY A 50 -9.28 -8.31 -20.99
N GLY A 51 -10.37 -8.52 -20.25
CA GLY A 51 -10.84 -9.86 -19.91
C GLY A 51 -12.25 -9.92 -19.30
N ALA A 52 -12.62 -11.11 -18.80
CA ALA A 52 -13.89 -11.33 -18.12
C ALA A 52 -13.97 -10.54 -16.81
N ALA A 53 -15.17 -10.03 -16.49
CA ALA A 53 -15.44 -9.34 -15.24
C ALA A 53 -15.14 -10.25 -14.03
N LEU A 54 -14.57 -9.66 -12.97
CA LEU A 54 -14.39 -10.35 -11.70
C LEU A 54 -15.76 -10.55 -11.05
N ARG A 55 -16.11 -11.81 -10.74
CA ARG A 55 -17.27 -12.11 -9.90
C ARG A 55 -16.98 -11.68 -8.47
N VAL A 56 -17.83 -10.80 -7.94
CA VAL A 56 -17.71 -10.22 -6.61
C VAL A 56 -18.72 -10.86 -5.67
N ARG A 57 -18.24 -11.60 -4.69
CA ARG A 57 -19.03 -12.28 -3.65
C ARG A 57 -19.25 -11.40 -2.42
N SER A 58 -18.28 -10.55 -2.08
CA SER A 58 -18.46 -9.56 -1.00
C SER A 58 -17.56 -8.35 -1.17
N LEU A 59 -17.98 -7.22 -0.63
CA LEU A 59 -17.22 -5.97 -0.57
C LEU A 59 -17.02 -5.52 0.88
N LEU A 60 -15.95 -4.77 1.13
CA LEU A 60 -15.76 -4.09 2.40
C LEU A 60 -16.78 -2.95 2.54
N ALA A 61 -17.41 -2.84 3.70
CA ALA A 61 -18.41 -1.81 3.98
C ALA A 61 -17.74 -0.50 4.41
N ILE A 62 -17.13 0.19 3.45
CA ILE A 62 -16.50 1.49 3.68
C ILE A 62 -17.58 2.57 3.82
N ARG A 63 -17.95 2.89 5.07
CA ARG A 63 -19.04 3.83 5.37
C ARG A 63 -18.63 5.30 5.42
N LYS A 64 -17.32 5.59 5.44
CA LYS A 64 -16.78 6.94 5.50
C LYS A 64 -15.81 7.15 4.34
N PRO A 65 -15.71 8.37 3.78
CA PRO A 65 -14.71 8.66 2.76
C PRO A 65 -13.30 8.41 3.29
N MET A 66 -12.48 7.68 2.53
CA MET A 66 -11.09 7.42 2.89
C MET A 66 -10.22 8.66 2.61
N ARG A 67 -9.15 8.81 3.40
CA ARG A 67 -8.15 9.88 3.32
C ARG A 67 -6.81 9.30 2.89
N PHE A 68 -5.89 10.17 2.46
CA PHE A 68 -4.50 9.78 2.21
C PHE A 68 -3.91 9.09 3.44
N GLY A 69 -3.32 7.90 3.25
CA GLY A 69 -2.80 7.06 4.33
C GLY A 69 -3.79 6.02 4.87
N ASP A 70 -5.09 6.20 4.61
CA ASP A 70 -6.09 5.25 5.06
C ASP A 70 -6.03 3.95 4.25
N TYR A 71 -6.21 2.84 4.95
CA TYR A 71 -6.51 1.55 4.38
C TYR A 71 -7.49 0.80 5.29
N VAL A 72 -8.20 -0.16 4.72
CA VAL A 72 -9.03 -1.12 5.45
C VAL A 72 -8.63 -2.52 5.00
N TRP A 73 -8.49 -3.43 5.96
CA TRP A 73 -8.22 -4.84 5.70
C TRP A 73 -9.15 -5.71 6.55
N ASN A 74 -9.79 -6.69 5.93
CA ASN A 74 -10.59 -7.70 6.61
C ASN A 74 -10.71 -8.94 5.73
N ASP A 75 -10.03 -10.01 6.12
CA ASP A 75 -10.16 -11.36 5.55
C ASP A 75 -10.88 -12.34 6.48
N LEU A 76 -11.57 -11.86 7.51
CA LEU A 76 -12.43 -12.70 8.34
C LEU A 76 -13.67 -13.13 7.56
N GLY A 77 -13.98 -14.42 7.65
CA GLY A 77 -15.14 -15.05 7.01
C GLY A 77 -15.05 -15.09 5.49
N VAL A 78 -13.84 -15.12 4.93
CA VAL A 78 -13.57 -15.47 3.53
C VAL A 78 -12.72 -16.74 3.46
N PRO A 79 -12.70 -17.45 2.32
CA PRO A 79 -11.81 -18.59 2.15
C PRO A 79 -10.34 -18.22 2.40
N ALA A 80 -9.60 -19.09 3.11
CA ALA A 80 -8.18 -18.85 3.40
C ALA A 80 -7.34 -18.78 2.11
N THR A 81 -7.71 -19.57 1.11
CA THR A 81 -7.04 -19.67 -0.20
C THR A 81 -7.99 -19.28 -1.32
N GLY A 82 -7.43 -18.90 -2.47
CA GLY A 82 -8.18 -18.65 -3.69
C GLY A 82 -7.44 -17.70 -4.62
N THR A 83 -7.96 -17.53 -5.84
CA THR A 83 -7.38 -16.61 -6.82
C THR A 83 -7.37 -15.18 -6.26
N VAL A 84 -6.20 -14.55 -6.26
CA VAL A 84 -6.05 -13.15 -5.86
C VAL A 84 -6.11 -12.25 -7.09
N ARG A 85 -6.90 -11.19 -7.01
CA ARG A 85 -6.98 -10.13 -8.03
C ARG A 85 -6.85 -8.78 -7.36
N VAL A 86 -6.01 -7.92 -7.93
CA VAL A 86 -5.87 -6.53 -7.46
C VAL A 86 -6.46 -5.61 -8.51
N ARG A 87 -7.30 -4.67 -8.08
CA ARG A 87 -7.87 -3.63 -8.96
C ARG A 87 -7.42 -2.27 -8.48
N VAL A 88 -6.82 -1.49 -9.35
CA VAL A 88 -6.45 -0.09 -9.15
C VAL A 88 -7.39 0.78 -9.97
N ASP A 89 -8.09 1.70 -9.31
CA ASP A 89 -9.01 2.65 -9.91
C ASP A 89 -8.40 4.05 -9.82
N LEU A 90 -7.81 4.52 -10.92
CA LEU A 90 -7.16 5.82 -10.94
C LEU A 90 -8.16 6.98 -10.71
N PRO A 91 -9.36 7.00 -11.35
CA PRO A 91 -10.35 8.05 -11.10
C PRO A 91 -10.83 8.11 -9.65
N ARG A 92 -10.96 6.96 -8.97
CA ARG A 92 -11.34 6.90 -7.55
C ARG A 92 -10.15 7.00 -6.61
N GLN A 93 -8.93 6.95 -7.13
CA GLN A 93 -7.68 6.95 -6.37
C GLN A 93 -7.65 5.85 -5.29
N THR A 94 -8.06 4.64 -5.66
CA THR A 94 -8.08 3.50 -4.74
C THR A 94 -7.50 2.24 -5.35
N VAL A 95 -7.02 1.36 -4.47
CA VAL A 95 -6.73 -0.04 -4.78
C VAL A 95 -7.67 -0.93 -3.98
N SER A 96 -8.12 -2.03 -4.58
CA SER A 96 -8.93 -3.09 -3.94
C SER A 96 -8.28 -4.45 -4.20
N VAL A 97 -8.22 -5.28 -3.17
CA VAL A 97 -7.63 -6.62 -3.18
C VAL A 97 -8.75 -7.63 -2.98
N PHE A 98 -8.90 -8.55 -3.92
CA PHE A 98 -9.91 -9.60 -3.87
C PHE A 98 -9.25 -10.97 -3.73
N ARG A 99 -9.78 -11.82 -2.84
CA ARG A 99 -9.44 -13.24 -2.75
C ARG A 99 -10.72 -14.05 -2.97
N ASP A 100 -10.73 -14.88 -4.01
CA ASP A 100 -11.91 -15.65 -4.43
C ASP A 100 -13.19 -14.80 -4.58
N GLY A 101 -13.05 -13.60 -5.13
CA GLY A 101 -14.17 -12.67 -5.32
C GLY A 101 -14.64 -11.94 -4.06
N HIS A 102 -13.98 -12.14 -2.91
CA HIS A 102 -14.22 -11.34 -1.71
C HIS A 102 -13.19 -10.22 -1.61
N GLU A 103 -13.63 -8.96 -1.54
CA GLU A 103 -12.72 -7.87 -1.18
C GLU A 103 -12.22 -8.07 0.25
N ILE A 104 -10.90 -8.11 0.40
CA ILE A 104 -10.19 -8.30 1.67
C ILE A 104 -9.35 -7.09 2.07
N GLY A 105 -9.09 -6.16 1.14
CA GLY A 105 -8.35 -4.96 1.44
C GLY A 105 -8.65 -3.84 0.47
N THR A 106 -8.63 -2.59 0.95
CA THR A 106 -8.64 -1.40 0.10
C THR A 106 -7.78 -0.29 0.72
N ALA A 107 -7.17 0.55 -0.11
CA ALA A 107 -6.37 1.70 0.34
C ALA A 107 -6.49 2.88 -0.62
N VAL A 108 -6.27 4.09 -0.09
CA VAL A 108 -5.99 5.26 -0.93
C VAL A 108 -4.58 5.13 -1.49
N ILE A 109 -4.41 5.45 -2.77
CA ILE A 109 -3.13 5.31 -3.47
C ILE A 109 -2.50 6.65 -3.81
N LEU A 110 -1.22 6.63 -4.12
CA LEU A 110 -0.57 7.59 -5.02
C LEU A 110 -0.41 6.94 -6.39
N TYR A 111 -0.51 7.73 -7.46
CA TYR A 111 -0.30 7.29 -8.83
C TYR A 111 0.55 8.31 -9.60
N GLY A 112 0.89 7.99 -10.85
CA GLY A 112 1.77 8.80 -11.70
C GLY A 112 1.24 10.20 -11.99
N THR A 113 2.14 11.15 -12.16
CA THR A 113 1.80 12.51 -12.62
C THR A 113 1.33 12.52 -14.08
N ASP A 114 0.76 13.64 -14.53
CA ASP A 114 0.35 13.81 -15.94
C ASP A 114 1.52 13.65 -16.92
N HIS A 115 2.74 13.98 -16.50
CA HIS A 115 3.96 13.81 -17.31
C HIS A 115 4.51 12.38 -17.31
N LYS A 116 4.16 11.57 -16.30
CA LYS A 116 4.57 10.16 -16.14
C LYS A 116 3.38 9.35 -15.60
N PRO A 117 2.32 9.16 -16.41
CA PRO A 117 1.08 8.57 -15.93
C PRO A 117 1.26 7.09 -15.59
N THR A 118 0.45 6.61 -14.64
CA THR A 118 0.34 5.16 -14.40
C THR A 118 -0.37 4.51 -15.59
N PRO A 119 0.18 3.43 -16.18
CA PRO A 119 -0.44 2.78 -17.34
C PRO A 119 -1.74 2.07 -16.96
N THR A 120 -2.71 2.05 -17.87
CA THR A 120 -3.95 1.29 -17.74
C THR A 120 -3.82 -0.07 -18.44
N GLY A 121 -4.53 -1.09 -17.97
CA GLY A 121 -4.39 -2.45 -18.48
C GLY A 121 -4.53 -3.51 -17.41
N THR A 122 -4.31 -4.77 -17.78
CA THR A 122 -4.14 -5.88 -16.84
C THR A 122 -2.73 -6.40 -16.94
N PHE A 123 -2.03 -6.40 -15.80
CA PHE A 123 -0.61 -6.70 -15.69
C PHE A 123 -0.41 -7.91 -14.76
N PRO A 124 0.38 -8.91 -15.16
CA PRO A 124 0.84 -9.91 -14.22
C PRO A 124 1.89 -9.29 -13.28
N ILE A 125 1.93 -9.75 -12.04
CA ILE A 125 3.05 -9.46 -11.14
C ILE A 125 4.27 -10.22 -11.67
N LEU A 126 5.23 -9.49 -12.22
CA LEU A 126 6.45 -10.02 -12.83
C LEU A 126 7.48 -10.42 -11.76
N MET A 127 7.63 -9.57 -10.73
CA MET A 127 8.60 -9.75 -9.66
C MET A 127 8.08 -9.19 -8.33
N ARG A 128 8.66 -9.69 -7.25
CA ARG A 128 8.27 -9.37 -5.88
C ARG A 128 9.51 -9.24 -5.01
N ALA A 129 9.62 -8.19 -4.22
CA ALA A 129 10.74 -7.99 -3.31
C ALA A 129 10.28 -7.28 -2.03
N ARG A 130 10.64 -7.81 -0.85
CA ARG A 130 10.35 -7.14 0.43
C ARG A 130 11.15 -5.86 0.59
N GLN A 131 12.42 -5.89 0.17
CA GLN A 131 13.31 -4.73 0.13
C GLN A 131 13.75 -4.53 -1.32
N HIS A 132 13.53 -3.34 -1.85
CA HIS A 132 13.97 -2.97 -3.19
C HIS A 132 14.36 -1.49 -3.20
N GLN A 133 15.42 -1.16 -3.93
CA GLN A 133 15.83 0.21 -4.20
C GLN A 133 15.78 0.42 -5.71
N SER A 134 15.06 1.46 -6.13
CA SER A 134 14.91 1.78 -7.56
C SER A 134 16.25 2.27 -8.11
N SER A 135 16.78 1.59 -9.14
CA SER A 135 17.95 2.07 -9.87
C SER A 135 17.67 3.30 -10.74
N LEU A 136 16.40 3.58 -11.05
CA LEU A 136 16.00 4.71 -11.88
C LEU A 136 15.79 6.01 -11.09
N TYR A 137 15.42 5.89 -9.82
CA TYR A 137 15.01 7.02 -8.97
C TYR A 137 15.76 7.12 -7.64
N ASP A 138 16.70 6.21 -7.38
CA ASP A 138 17.42 6.08 -6.11
C ASP A 138 16.49 6.16 -4.88
N ALA A 139 15.40 5.40 -4.94
CA ALA A 139 14.31 5.46 -3.99
C ALA A 139 13.99 4.09 -3.41
N GLU A 140 13.77 4.02 -2.09
CA GLU A 140 13.30 2.80 -1.44
C GLU A 140 11.87 2.46 -1.87
N MET A 141 11.65 1.19 -2.20
CA MET A 141 10.37 0.63 -2.61
C MET A 141 10.07 -0.64 -1.79
N PRO A 142 9.74 -0.52 -0.49
CA PRO A 142 9.43 -1.69 0.33
C PRO A 142 8.20 -2.43 -0.19
N TYR A 143 8.22 -3.75 -0.11
CA TYR A 143 7.13 -4.64 -0.58
C TYR A 143 6.76 -4.43 -2.06
N MET A 144 7.76 -4.19 -2.90
CA MET A 144 7.59 -3.95 -4.33
C MET A 144 6.96 -5.16 -5.04
N LEU A 145 5.99 -4.88 -5.91
CA LEU A 145 5.34 -5.77 -6.86
C LEU A 145 5.48 -5.17 -8.26
N ARG A 146 6.42 -5.68 -9.07
CA ARG A 146 6.69 -5.14 -10.42
C ARG A 146 5.62 -5.61 -11.40
N LEU A 147 5.07 -4.69 -12.18
CA LEU A 147 3.97 -4.92 -13.14
C LEU A 147 4.46 -4.87 -14.59
N THR A 148 5.48 -4.06 -14.86
CA THR A 148 5.99 -3.85 -16.22
C THR A 148 7.51 -3.98 -16.29
N ASN A 149 8.03 -4.31 -17.47
CA ASN A 149 9.48 -4.44 -17.69
C ASN A 149 10.20 -3.09 -17.59
N ASP A 150 9.53 -1.97 -17.88
CA ASP A 150 10.07 -0.62 -17.75
C ASP A 150 10.01 -0.05 -16.32
N GLY A 151 9.42 -0.79 -15.35
CA GLY A 151 9.62 -0.53 -13.92
C GLY A 151 8.41 0.00 -13.15
N VAL A 152 7.22 0.02 -13.74
CA VAL A 152 5.98 0.33 -12.99
C VAL A 152 5.72 -0.78 -11.98
N ALA A 153 5.45 -0.39 -10.73
CA ALA A 153 5.23 -1.30 -9.62
C ALA A 153 4.19 -0.77 -8.63
N ILE A 154 3.62 -1.66 -7.82
CA ILE A 154 2.99 -1.31 -6.55
C ILE A 154 4.06 -1.40 -5.46
N HIS A 155 4.18 -0.42 -4.57
CA HIS A 155 5.08 -0.49 -3.42
C HIS A 155 4.63 0.41 -2.26
N ALA A 156 5.22 0.18 -1.08
CA ALA A 156 5.01 1.05 0.07
C ALA A 156 5.53 2.46 -0.20
N SER A 157 4.71 3.45 0.16
CA SER A 157 4.99 4.88 0.01
C SER A 157 4.40 5.66 1.19
N SER A 158 4.93 6.85 1.43
CA SER A 158 4.28 7.85 2.30
C SER A 158 3.11 8.48 1.56
N VAL A 159 1.92 7.87 1.66
CA VAL A 159 0.69 8.32 0.99
C VAL A 159 0.15 9.56 1.69
N ARG A 160 0.48 10.74 1.18
CA ARG A 160 0.08 12.04 1.71
C ARG A 160 -0.46 12.95 0.61
N ARG A 161 -1.31 13.91 1.00
CA ARG A 161 -1.87 14.89 0.07
C ARG A 161 -0.75 15.68 -0.62
N GLY A 162 -0.91 15.96 -1.91
CA GLY A 162 0.05 16.72 -2.71
C GLY A 162 1.29 15.91 -3.15
N SER A 163 1.32 14.60 -2.88
CA SER A 163 2.34 13.70 -3.42
C SER A 163 1.82 12.94 -4.63
N ALA A 164 2.73 12.55 -5.51
CA ALA A 164 2.48 11.71 -6.67
C ALA A 164 3.70 10.81 -6.92
N THR A 165 3.60 9.87 -7.85
CA THR A 165 4.72 9.01 -8.27
C THR A 165 5.14 9.36 -9.71
N HIS A 166 6.15 8.65 -10.22
CA HIS A 166 6.52 8.68 -11.64
C HIS A 166 5.97 7.45 -12.41
N GLY A 167 4.75 7.02 -12.06
CA GLY A 167 4.03 5.93 -12.74
C GLY A 167 3.70 4.76 -11.83
N CYS A 168 4.49 4.53 -10.77
CA CYS A 168 4.22 3.50 -9.77
C CYS A 168 2.92 3.77 -8.98
N ILE A 169 2.41 2.74 -8.32
CA ILE A 169 1.27 2.84 -7.41
C ILE A 169 1.83 2.81 -5.99
N GLY A 170 1.77 3.94 -5.31
CA GLY A 170 2.18 4.05 -3.91
C GLY A 170 1.02 3.68 -2.97
N VAL A 171 1.26 2.78 -2.02
CA VAL A 171 0.27 2.38 -1.00
C VAL A 171 0.83 2.54 0.41
N PRO A 172 0.00 2.63 1.47
CA PRO A 172 0.49 2.69 2.85
C PRO A 172 1.35 1.47 3.20
N LEU A 173 2.38 1.64 4.03
CA LEU A 173 3.34 0.58 4.36
C LEU A 173 2.68 -0.70 4.90
N SER A 174 1.79 -0.59 5.88
CA SER A 174 1.11 -1.75 6.46
C SER A 174 0.22 -2.46 5.44
N PHE A 175 -0.45 -1.69 4.56
CA PHE A 175 -1.22 -2.28 3.46
C PHE A 175 -0.32 -2.99 2.45
N ALA A 176 0.84 -2.42 2.11
CA ALA A 176 1.81 -3.04 1.21
C ALA A 176 2.29 -4.40 1.73
N GLN A 177 2.58 -4.48 3.04
CA GLN A 177 2.96 -5.73 3.69
C GLN A 177 1.84 -6.78 3.60
N LEU A 178 0.60 -6.40 3.96
CA LEU A 178 -0.55 -7.28 3.89
C LEU A 178 -0.80 -7.77 2.45
N LEU A 179 -0.79 -6.87 1.48
CA LEU A 179 -0.93 -7.21 0.06
C LEU A 179 0.19 -8.14 -0.40
N PHE A 180 1.43 -7.86 -0.02
CA PHE A 180 2.58 -8.71 -0.34
C PHE A 180 2.34 -10.13 0.20
N ASP A 181 1.86 -10.30 1.42
CA ASP A 181 1.63 -11.65 1.93
C ASP A 181 0.48 -12.40 1.23
N GLN A 182 -0.34 -11.73 0.41
CA GLN A 182 -1.46 -12.33 -0.32
C GLN A 182 -1.17 -12.71 -1.76
N VAL A 183 -0.38 -11.92 -2.47
CA VAL A 183 -0.17 -12.14 -3.91
C VAL A 183 0.98 -13.09 -4.18
N ALA A 184 1.09 -13.59 -5.41
CA ALA A 184 2.18 -14.36 -5.95
C ALA A 184 2.63 -13.79 -7.31
N ARG A 185 3.79 -14.25 -7.81
CA ARG A 185 4.20 -13.94 -9.19
C ARG A 185 3.15 -14.53 -10.15
N GLY A 186 2.72 -13.75 -11.14
CA GLY A 186 1.68 -14.14 -12.10
C GLY A 186 0.26 -13.73 -11.70
N ASP A 187 0.01 -13.37 -10.43
CA ASP A 187 -1.28 -12.78 -10.06
C ASP A 187 -1.54 -11.49 -10.82
N LEU A 188 -2.81 -11.19 -11.08
CA LEU A 188 -3.19 -10.12 -11.97
C LEU A 188 -3.56 -8.85 -11.22
N VAL A 189 -2.97 -7.74 -11.65
CA VAL A 189 -3.30 -6.37 -11.27
C VAL A 189 -3.97 -5.70 -12.46
N THR A 190 -5.23 -5.31 -12.30
CA THR A 190 -5.97 -4.52 -13.29
C THR A 190 -5.97 -3.06 -12.89
N ILE A 191 -5.43 -2.21 -13.74
CA ILE A 191 -5.43 -0.76 -13.59
C ILE A 191 -6.43 -0.17 -14.57
N VAL A 192 -7.40 0.58 -14.06
CA VAL A 192 -8.38 1.31 -14.86
C VAL A 192 -8.13 2.80 -14.73
N GLY A 193 -8.15 3.49 -15.87
CA GLY A 193 -8.12 4.93 -15.98
C GLY A 193 -9.24 5.33 -16.92
N THR A 194 -10.14 6.20 -16.44
CA THR A 194 -11.31 6.77 -17.14
C THR A 194 -12.12 5.81 -17.99
#